data_AF-A0A8J5Q1M3-F1
#
_entry.id   AF-A0A8J5Q1M3-F1
#
_cell.length_a   1.000
_cell.length_b   1.000
_cell.length_c   1.000
_cell.angle_alpha   90.00
_cell.angle_beta   90.00
_cell.angle_gamma   90.00
#
_symmetry.space_group_name_H-M   'P 1'
#
loop_
_entity.id
_entity.type
_entity.pdbx_description
1 polymer ?
#
loop_
_entity_poly.entity_id
_entity_poly.type
_entity_poly.pdbx_seq_one_letter_code
_entity_poly.pdbx_strand_id
1 'polypeptide(L)'
;MELNLGRSIRTMLSSTLRGGGSTLTIIQDDHHYEHNDDDESDADVSNELRKHLDDFAATLKKNQSVTDIDGIFNKKLSEMVHGSNMIEAVGSSLDITSELCRGIFEGVIGADDTEISNRDPIYQPIRADLIEKKKPNAHEDVLRSWREVVQHAKAAYYIMNEVAIKGRDLSEEVILETHRLLTYKIDSPDGIPSSQYGGIYRNCPVQRGFLSFTHQATVPKAVRDLTASLKTDIAVAEAIGEIDPVALAAKYGHKFVNIHPFLDGNRRTSRLILNTILLKYGGCFVWFGKDAEERDEYMNISAAGFAAEAMDTQEEMDDLPDEFRPKHHKKLATFTLKHVYKYLSLFN
;
A
#
# COMPACT_ATOMS: atom_id res chain seq x y z
N MET A 1 -9.93 5.69 -16.20
CA MET A 1 -9.59 4.27 -15.92
C MET A 1 -10.27 3.48 -17.02
N GLU A 2 -9.52 2.85 -17.91
CA GLU A 2 -10.07 2.23 -19.13
C GLU A 2 -9.66 0.77 -19.31
N LEU A 3 -8.76 0.26 -18.47
CA LEU A 3 -8.22 -1.10 -18.58
C LEU A 3 -8.47 -1.87 -17.29
N ASN A 4 -8.77 -3.16 -17.42
CA ASN A 4 -8.84 -4.08 -16.30
C ASN A 4 -7.46 -4.19 -15.61
N LEU A 5 -7.39 -3.84 -14.32
CA LEU A 5 -6.14 -3.77 -13.57
C LEU A 5 -5.53 -5.14 -13.34
N GLY A 6 -6.34 -6.14 -12.93
CA GLY A 6 -5.88 -7.52 -12.77
C GLY A 6 -5.28 -8.10 -14.06
N ARG A 7 -5.91 -7.81 -15.21
CA ARG A 7 -5.38 -8.15 -16.53
C ARG A 7 -4.04 -7.46 -16.82
N SER A 8 -3.95 -6.18 -16.48
CA SER A 8 -2.74 -5.39 -16.70
C SER A 8 -1.59 -5.93 -15.85
N ILE A 9 -1.84 -6.27 -14.59
CA ILE A 9 -0.89 -6.92 -13.68
C ILE A 9 -0.43 -8.26 -14.27
N ARG A 10 -1.37 -9.13 -14.65
CA ARG A 10 -1.02 -10.43 -15.25
C ARG A 10 -0.14 -10.26 -16.50
N THR A 11 -0.48 -9.29 -17.35
CA THR A 11 0.26 -9.02 -18.59
C THR A 11 1.68 -8.54 -18.27
N MET A 12 1.82 -7.60 -17.33
CA MET A 12 3.11 -7.10 -16.84
C MET A 12 3.98 -8.24 -16.30
N LEU A 13 3.43 -9.11 -15.45
CA LEU A 13 4.16 -10.26 -14.92
C LEU A 13 4.58 -11.22 -16.04
N SER A 14 3.71 -11.44 -17.03
CA SER A 14 4.02 -12.32 -18.18
C SER A 14 5.17 -11.80 -19.05
N SER A 15 5.32 -10.48 -19.20
CA SER A 15 6.38 -9.83 -20.00
C SER A 15 7.69 -9.63 -19.24
N THR A 16 7.63 -9.24 -17.98
CA THR A 16 8.82 -8.86 -17.19
C THR A 16 9.65 -10.06 -16.75
N LEU A 17 9.04 -11.24 -16.61
CA LEU A 17 9.72 -12.48 -16.19
C LEU A 17 10.74 -13.05 -17.22
N ARG A 18 11.14 -12.29 -18.25
CA ARG A 18 12.23 -12.64 -19.18
C ARG A 18 13.14 -11.49 -19.66
N GLY A 19 13.00 -10.25 -19.18
CA GLY A 19 13.82 -9.16 -19.73
C GLY A 19 13.90 -7.91 -18.87
N GLY A 20 14.95 -7.82 -18.04
CA GLY A 20 15.27 -6.59 -17.30
C GLY A 20 16.24 -6.80 -16.13
N GLY A 21 17.54 -6.93 -16.43
CA GLY A 21 18.68 -6.48 -15.60
C GLY A 21 18.93 -7.06 -14.20
N SER A 22 17.97 -6.97 -13.27
CA SER A 22 18.19 -7.24 -11.84
C SER A 22 17.52 -8.54 -11.39
N THR A 23 18.26 -9.34 -10.64
CA THR A 23 17.76 -10.55 -9.98
C THR A 23 16.98 -10.13 -8.75
N LEU A 24 15.74 -10.61 -8.63
CA LEU A 24 15.00 -10.53 -7.37
C LEU A 24 15.76 -11.32 -6.31
N THR A 25 16.22 -10.64 -5.28
CA THR A 25 17.01 -11.23 -4.19
C THR A 25 16.45 -10.69 -2.88
N ILE A 26 15.71 -11.52 -2.14
CA ILE A 26 15.46 -11.23 -0.73
C ILE A 26 16.78 -11.47 0.01
N ILE A 27 17.27 -10.45 0.71
CA ILE A 27 18.45 -10.58 1.56
C ILE A 27 17.94 -10.53 3.00
N GLN A 28 17.58 -11.70 3.53
CA GLN A 28 17.16 -11.85 4.92
C GLN A 28 18.38 -11.79 5.83
N ASP A 29 18.87 -10.58 6.03
CA ASP A 29 19.94 -10.29 6.96
C ASP A 29 19.42 -9.40 8.11
N ASP A 30 20.23 -9.33 9.16
CA ASP A 30 20.03 -8.40 10.27
C ASP A 30 20.01 -6.93 9.83
N HIS A 31 20.40 -6.60 8.61
CA HIS A 31 20.37 -5.24 8.08
C HIS A 31 18.99 -4.86 7.52
N HIS A 32 18.14 -5.82 7.14
CA HIS A 32 16.86 -5.55 6.48
C HIS A 32 15.65 -6.06 7.28
N TYR A 33 15.84 -7.07 8.13
CA TYR A 33 14.77 -7.72 8.89
C TYR A 33 15.08 -7.75 10.40
N GLU A 34 14.03 -7.90 11.21
CA GLU A 34 14.21 -8.20 12.64
C GLU A 34 14.29 -9.71 12.81
N HIS A 35 15.39 -10.23 13.34
CA HIS A 35 15.53 -11.63 13.72
C HIS A 35 14.69 -11.91 14.97
N ASN A 36 13.85 -12.96 14.91
CA ASN A 36 13.36 -13.63 16.11
C ASN A 36 14.30 -14.80 16.39
N ASP A 37 14.72 -14.98 17.65
CA ASP A 37 15.67 -16.03 18.07
C ASP A 37 15.21 -17.48 17.79
N ASP A 38 14.03 -17.69 17.19
CA ASP A 38 13.36 -18.98 16.98
C ASP A 38 13.26 -19.44 15.50
N ASP A 39 13.69 -18.67 14.50
CA ASP A 39 13.55 -19.04 13.07
C ASP A 39 14.89 -19.53 12.45
N GLU A 40 14.89 -20.74 11.88
CA GLU A 40 16.06 -21.40 11.26
C GLU A 40 16.49 -20.73 9.93
N SER A 41 17.76 -20.33 9.85
CA SER A 41 18.54 -19.82 8.70
C SER A 41 17.84 -19.68 7.31
N ASP A 42 17.66 -18.42 6.90
CA ASP A 42 16.76 -17.94 5.84
C ASP A 42 17.26 -17.90 4.38
N ALA A 43 18.40 -18.53 4.03
CA ALA A 43 18.88 -18.57 2.64
C ALA A 43 17.95 -19.38 1.70
N ASP A 44 17.10 -20.24 2.26
CA ASP A 44 16.12 -21.04 1.51
C ASP A 44 14.96 -20.18 0.97
N VAL A 45 14.60 -19.11 1.68
CA VAL A 45 13.43 -18.27 1.34
C VAL A 45 13.59 -17.52 0.02
N SER A 46 14.72 -16.85 -0.17
CA SER A 46 14.94 -16.03 -1.37
C SER A 46 14.85 -16.91 -2.64
N ASN A 47 15.40 -18.12 -2.53
CA ASN A 47 15.33 -19.15 -3.56
C ASN A 47 13.90 -19.69 -3.73
N GLU A 48 13.14 -19.89 -2.64
CA GLU A 48 11.75 -20.32 -2.66
C GLU A 48 10.82 -19.29 -3.30
N LEU A 49 10.90 -18.00 -2.91
CA LEU A 49 10.12 -16.92 -3.53
C LEU A 49 10.45 -16.82 -5.03
N ARG A 50 11.74 -16.81 -5.38
CA ARG A 50 12.17 -16.72 -6.77
C ARG A 50 11.64 -17.90 -7.59
N LYS A 51 11.80 -19.12 -7.09
CA LYS A 51 11.29 -20.33 -7.74
C LYS A 51 9.77 -20.28 -7.90
N HIS A 52 9.04 -19.84 -6.87
CA HIS A 52 7.59 -19.68 -6.95
C HIS A 52 7.17 -18.61 -7.97
N LEU A 53 7.86 -17.47 -8.03
CA LEU A 53 7.59 -16.44 -9.03
C LEU A 53 7.88 -16.95 -10.46
N ASP A 54 8.94 -17.74 -10.65
CA ASP A 54 9.28 -18.37 -11.93
C ASP A 54 8.25 -19.45 -12.32
N ASP A 55 7.82 -20.29 -11.38
CA ASP A 55 6.78 -21.31 -11.59
C ASP A 55 5.41 -20.65 -11.87
N PHE A 56 5.11 -19.57 -11.18
CA PHE A 56 3.93 -18.74 -11.43
C PHE A 56 4.00 -18.11 -12.82
N ALA A 57 5.14 -17.54 -13.21
CA ALA A 57 5.39 -17.02 -14.56
C ALA A 57 5.10 -18.07 -15.64
N ALA A 58 5.58 -19.29 -15.41
CA ALA A 58 5.42 -20.41 -16.32
C ALA A 58 3.95 -20.86 -16.40
N THR A 59 3.24 -20.83 -15.28
CA THR A 59 1.81 -21.15 -15.19
C THR A 59 0.95 -20.11 -15.90
N LEU A 60 1.25 -18.82 -15.73
CA LEU A 60 0.60 -17.71 -16.46
C LEU A 60 0.74 -17.87 -17.98
N LYS A 61 1.84 -18.45 -18.46
CA LYS A 61 2.10 -18.68 -19.89
C LYS A 61 1.40 -19.93 -20.45
N LYS A 62 1.08 -20.92 -19.61
CA LYS A 62 0.51 -22.21 -20.02
C LYS A 62 -1.03 -22.25 -19.99
N ASN A 63 -1.68 -21.51 -19.10
CA ASN A 63 -3.13 -21.62 -18.89
C ASN A 63 -3.97 -20.82 -19.91
N GLN A 64 -4.91 -21.52 -20.55
CA GLN A 64 -5.85 -20.99 -21.54
C GLN A 64 -7.12 -20.35 -20.93
N SER A 65 -7.39 -20.48 -19.62
CA SER A 65 -8.46 -19.70 -18.96
C SER A 65 -7.92 -18.35 -18.46
N VAL A 66 -7.69 -17.46 -19.42
CA VAL A 66 -7.11 -16.13 -19.24
C VAL A 66 -7.97 -15.22 -18.32
N THR A 67 -9.28 -15.53 -18.20
CA THR A 67 -10.26 -14.76 -17.42
C THR A 67 -10.25 -15.07 -15.92
N ASP A 68 -9.88 -16.29 -15.52
CA ASP A 68 -9.96 -16.68 -14.10
C ASP A 68 -8.86 -16.02 -13.27
N ILE A 69 -7.66 -15.84 -13.85
CA ILE A 69 -6.52 -15.22 -13.17
C ILE A 69 -6.71 -13.71 -13.03
N ASP A 70 -7.26 -13.04 -14.06
CA ASP A 70 -7.66 -11.63 -13.97
C ASP A 70 -8.61 -11.42 -12.77
N GLY A 71 -9.57 -12.34 -12.61
CA GLY A 71 -10.52 -12.36 -11.48
C GLY A 71 -9.87 -12.60 -10.12
N ILE A 72 -8.88 -13.50 -10.03
CA ILE A 72 -8.11 -13.74 -8.79
C ILE A 72 -7.39 -12.45 -8.36
N PHE A 73 -6.70 -11.77 -9.28
CA PHE A 73 -6.04 -10.51 -8.96
C PHE A 73 -7.01 -9.43 -8.50
N ASN A 74 -8.13 -9.24 -9.22
CA ASN A 74 -9.13 -8.25 -8.84
C ASN A 74 -9.76 -8.56 -7.47
N LYS A 75 -10.00 -9.84 -7.16
CA LYS A 75 -10.44 -10.27 -5.82
C LYS A 75 -9.42 -9.90 -4.75
N LYS A 76 -8.13 -10.14 -4.99
CA LYS A 76 -7.06 -9.86 -4.02
C LYS A 76 -6.76 -8.38 -3.85
N LEU A 77 -6.88 -7.59 -4.91
CA LEU A 77 -6.88 -6.13 -4.83
C LEU A 77 -8.07 -5.62 -3.99
N SER A 78 -9.23 -6.28 -4.07
CA SER A 78 -10.39 -5.95 -3.23
C SER A 78 -10.14 -6.29 -1.76
N GLU A 79 -9.52 -7.44 -1.46
CA GLU A 79 -9.09 -7.81 -0.10
C GLU A 79 -8.04 -6.82 0.45
N MET A 80 -7.12 -6.35 -0.38
CA MET A 80 -6.13 -5.31 -0.02
C MET A 80 -6.81 -4.00 0.36
N VAL A 81 -7.75 -3.51 -0.45
CA VAL A 81 -8.53 -2.29 -0.14
C VAL A 81 -9.31 -2.48 1.17
N HIS A 82 -9.98 -3.62 1.33
CA HIS A 82 -10.77 -3.92 2.52
C HIS A 82 -9.90 -3.91 3.79
N GLY A 83 -8.83 -4.71 3.82
CA GLY A 83 -7.95 -4.80 4.99
C GLY A 83 -7.30 -3.46 5.34
N SER A 84 -6.85 -2.72 4.31
CA SER A 84 -6.29 -1.37 4.48
C SER A 84 -7.31 -0.37 5.05
N ASN A 85 -8.59 -0.50 4.73
CA ASN A 85 -9.67 0.31 5.33
C ASN A 85 -10.03 -0.15 6.75
N MET A 86 -10.04 -1.45 7.03
CA MET A 86 -10.34 -1.98 8.37
C MET A 86 -9.30 -1.57 9.41
N ILE A 87 -8.03 -1.40 9.02
CA ILE A 87 -6.98 -0.85 9.89
C ILE A 87 -7.32 0.56 10.39
N GLU A 88 -7.97 1.38 9.57
CA GLU A 88 -8.42 2.72 9.96
C GLU A 88 -9.86 2.73 10.48
N ALA A 89 -10.48 1.56 10.64
CA ALA A 89 -11.89 1.40 11.00
C ALA A 89 -12.86 2.18 10.10
N VAL A 90 -12.60 2.27 8.79
CA VAL A 90 -13.42 2.96 7.77
C VAL A 90 -13.93 2.00 6.69
N GLY A 91 -14.81 2.44 5.79
CA GLY A 91 -15.34 1.63 4.69
C GLY A 91 -16.45 0.66 5.10
N SER A 92 -16.60 -0.46 4.38
CA SER A 92 -17.69 -1.44 4.56
C SER A 92 -17.18 -2.88 4.71
N SER A 93 -18.08 -3.85 4.85
CA SER A 93 -17.76 -5.29 4.88
C SER A 93 -16.98 -5.76 3.64
N LEU A 94 -16.37 -6.94 3.72
CA LEU A 94 -15.59 -7.51 2.61
C LEU A 94 -16.44 -7.78 1.37
N ASP A 95 -17.68 -8.25 1.53
CA ASP A 95 -18.58 -8.55 0.41
C ASP A 95 -18.93 -7.28 -0.37
N ILE A 96 -19.34 -6.23 0.36
CA ILE A 96 -19.62 -4.90 -0.21
C ILE A 96 -18.38 -4.32 -0.86
N THR A 97 -17.23 -4.43 -0.18
CA THR A 97 -15.95 -3.94 -0.71
C THR A 97 -15.59 -4.64 -2.01
N SER A 98 -15.77 -5.97 -2.07
CA SER A 98 -15.49 -6.77 -3.26
C SER A 98 -16.40 -6.40 -4.43
N GLU A 99 -17.68 -6.17 -4.18
CA GLU A 99 -18.63 -5.74 -5.22
C GLU A 99 -18.26 -4.37 -5.81
N LEU A 100 -17.96 -3.39 -4.96
CA LEU A 100 -17.58 -2.04 -5.37
C LEU A 100 -16.23 -2.01 -6.10
N CYS A 101 -15.22 -2.69 -5.55
CA CYS A 101 -13.88 -2.77 -6.13
C CYS A 101 -13.89 -3.48 -7.49
N ARG A 102 -14.71 -4.52 -7.66
CA ARG A 102 -14.83 -5.26 -8.93
C ARG A 102 -15.09 -4.31 -10.10
N GLY A 103 -16.09 -3.44 -9.98
CA GLY A 103 -16.43 -2.51 -11.07
C GLY A 103 -15.28 -1.55 -11.43
N ILE A 104 -14.51 -1.10 -10.44
CA ILE A 104 -13.36 -0.20 -10.63
C ILE A 104 -12.18 -0.94 -11.27
N PHE A 105 -11.79 -2.09 -10.71
CA PHE A 105 -10.65 -2.85 -11.20
C PHE A 105 -10.90 -3.56 -12.53
N GLU A 106 -12.15 -3.85 -12.88
CA GLU A 106 -12.50 -4.36 -14.20
C GLU A 106 -12.58 -3.26 -15.27
N GLY A 107 -12.55 -1.98 -14.87
CA GLY A 107 -12.71 -0.84 -15.77
C GLY A 107 -14.16 -0.63 -16.24
N VAL A 108 -15.14 -1.20 -15.52
CA VAL A 108 -16.58 -1.09 -15.83
C VAL A 108 -17.17 0.18 -15.25
N ILE A 109 -16.73 0.59 -14.06
CA ILE A 109 -17.09 1.87 -13.46
C ILE A 109 -16.13 2.92 -14.02
N GLY A 110 -16.68 3.80 -14.87
CA GLY A 110 -15.94 4.88 -15.51
C GLY A 110 -15.40 5.90 -14.50
N ALA A 111 -14.65 6.89 -15.00
CA ALA A 111 -14.20 8.04 -14.21
C ALA A 111 -15.34 8.97 -13.78
N ASP A 112 -16.60 8.61 -14.00
CA ASP A 112 -17.70 9.40 -13.47
C ASP A 112 -17.69 9.29 -11.93
N ASP A 113 -17.87 10.45 -11.30
CA ASP A 113 -17.92 10.59 -9.85
C ASP A 113 -19.37 10.61 -9.37
N THR A 114 -20.25 9.87 -10.08
CA THR A 114 -21.66 9.78 -9.74
C THR A 114 -21.78 8.99 -8.45
N GLU A 115 -22.38 9.63 -7.45
CA GLU A 115 -22.63 8.99 -6.18
C GLU A 115 -23.84 8.08 -6.27
N ILE A 116 -23.81 7.01 -5.47
CA ILE A 116 -24.97 6.14 -5.32
C ILE A 116 -26.15 6.93 -4.74
N SER A 117 -27.33 6.67 -5.27
CA SER A 117 -28.61 7.09 -4.73
C SER A 117 -29.14 6.08 -3.70
N ASN A 118 -30.19 6.46 -2.97
CA ASN A 118 -30.89 5.54 -2.07
C ASN A 118 -31.68 4.41 -2.78
N ARG A 119 -31.73 4.43 -4.12
CA ARG A 119 -32.36 3.39 -4.96
C ARG A 119 -31.34 2.37 -5.46
N ASP A 120 -30.04 2.66 -5.33
CA ASP A 120 -29.01 1.75 -5.78
C ASP A 120 -28.99 0.47 -4.96
N PRO A 121 -28.86 -0.73 -5.58
CA PRO A 121 -28.91 -2.00 -4.87
C PRO A 121 -27.90 -2.12 -3.73
N ILE A 122 -26.73 -1.47 -3.86
CA ILE A 122 -25.66 -1.51 -2.85
C ILE A 122 -25.94 -0.64 -1.62
N TYR A 123 -26.91 0.28 -1.70
CA TYR A 123 -27.20 1.24 -0.63
C TYR A 123 -27.67 0.56 0.66
N GLN A 124 -28.66 -0.34 0.57
CA GLN A 124 -29.20 -1.03 1.75
C GLN A 124 -28.18 -1.96 2.42
N PRO A 125 -27.38 -2.76 1.68
CA PRO A 125 -26.26 -3.50 2.25
C PRO A 125 -25.28 -2.64 3.05
N ILE A 126 -24.84 -1.49 2.51
CA ILE A 126 -23.94 -0.57 3.23
C ILE A 126 -24.59 -0.07 4.52
N ARG A 127 -25.87 0.33 4.43
CA ARG A 127 -26.60 0.80 5.60
C ARG A 127 -26.76 -0.29 6.67
N ALA A 128 -27.01 -1.53 6.27
CA ALA A 128 -27.11 -2.67 7.18
C ALA A 128 -25.78 -2.97 7.87
N ASP A 129 -24.66 -2.94 7.13
CA ASP A 129 -23.30 -3.09 7.68
C ASP A 129 -22.97 -2.00 8.72
N LEU A 130 -23.36 -0.74 8.47
CA LEU A 130 -23.21 0.34 9.45
C LEU A 130 -24.02 0.07 10.73
N ILE A 131 -25.27 -0.41 10.61
CA ILE A 131 -26.11 -0.76 11.75
C ILE A 131 -25.49 -1.91 12.56
N GLU A 132 -25.01 -2.96 11.88
CA GLU A 132 -24.36 -4.10 12.52
C GLU A 132 -23.11 -3.67 13.31
N LYS A 133 -22.29 -2.80 12.71
CA LYS A 133 -21.10 -2.20 13.34
C LYS A 133 -21.42 -1.14 14.39
N LYS A 134 -22.70 -0.87 14.67
CA LYS A 134 -23.17 0.17 15.61
C LYS A 134 -22.63 1.57 15.27
N LYS A 135 -22.52 1.87 13.98
CA LYS A 135 -22.08 3.17 13.45
C LYS A 135 -23.27 4.05 13.05
N PRO A 136 -23.07 5.38 12.95
CA PRO A 136 -24.00 6.26 12.27
C PRO A 136 -24.39 5.70 10.89
N ASN A 137 -25.67 5.81 10.53
CA ASN A 137 -26.26 5.20 9.32
C ASN A 137 -27.25 6.14 8.62
N ALA A 138 -27.12 7.45 8.85
CA ALA A 138 -27.80 8.45 8.06
C ALA A 138 -27.33 8.40 6.60
N HIS A 139 -28.02 9.11 5.72
CA HIS A 139 -27.69 9.12 4.30
C HIS A 139 -26.21 9.45 4.03
N GLU A 140 -25.70 10.52 4.66
CA GLU A 140 -24.30 10.92 4.52
C GLU A 140 -23.31 9.88 5.06
N ASP A 141 -23.67 9.10 6.07
CA ASP A 141 -22.81 8.03 6.60
C ASP A 141 -22.69 6.87 5.61
N VAL A 142 -23.81 6.52 4.95
CA VAL A 142 -23.84 5.52 3.88
C VAL A 142 -23.00 5.98 2.69
N LEU A 143 -23.16 7.25 2.29
CA LEU A 143 -22.35 7.84 1.21
C LEU A 143 -20.87 7.88 1.58
N ARG A 144 -20.53 8.25 2.82
CA ARG A 144 -19.14 8.26 3.30
C ARG A 144 -18.52 6.85 3.25
N SER A 145 -19.21 5.84 3.78
CA SER A 145 -18.74 4.45 3.75
C SER A 145 -18.51 3.95 2.32
N TRP A 146 -19.41 4.30 1.39
CA TRP A 146 -19.24 4.03 -0.04
C TRP A 146 -18.00 4.74 -0.62
N ARG A 147 -17.84 6.06 -0.37
CA ARG A 147 -16.69 6.84 -0.84
C ARG A 147 -15.38 6.28 -0.32
N GLU A 148 -15.31 5.90 0.96
CA GLU A 148 -14.10 5.33 1.58
C GLU A 148 -13.62 4.03 0.90
N VAL A 149 -14.53 3.24 0.33
CA VAL A 149 -14.18 2.07 -0.47
C VAL A 149 -13.79 2.46 -1.89
N VAL A 150 -14.68 3.20 -2.58
CA VAL A 150 -14.52 3.55 -4.00
C VAL A 150 -13.26 4.38 -4.23
N GLN A 151 -13.01 5.38 -3.39
CA GLN A 151 -11.84 6.26 -3.56
C GLN A 151 -10.53 5.54 -3.28
N HIS A 152 -10.53 4.61 -2.33
CA HIS A 152 -9.35 3.79 -2.08
C HIS A 152 -9.05 2.87 -3.27
N ALA A 153 -10.06 2.23 -3.85
CA ALA A 153 -9.88 1.43 -5.06
C ALA A 153 -9.43 2.30 -6.26
N LYS A 154 -9.99 3.50 -6.44
CA LYS A 154 -9.54 4.47 -7.47
C LYS A 154 -8.09 4.89 -7.27
N ALA A 155 -7.70 5.20 -6.04
CA ALA A 155 -6.32 5.57 -5.70
C ALA A 155 -5.35 4.40 -5.91
N ALA A 156 -5.72 3.19 -5.50
CA ALA A 156 -4.94 1.96 -5.72
C ALA A 156 -4.74 1.69 -7.22
N TYR A 157 -5.82 1.80 -8.00
CA TYR A 157 -5.75 1.68 -9.45
C TYR A 157 -4.76 2.68 -10.04
N TYR A 158 -4.89 3.96 -9.68
CA TYR A 158 -4.05 5.02 -10.21
C TYR A 158 -2.57 4.78 -9.95
N ILE A 159 -2.18 4.61 -8.67
CA ILE A 159 -0.76 4.51 -8.31
C ILE A 159 -0.11 3.24 -8.86
N MET A 160 -0.80 2.10 -8.81
CA MET A 160 -0.29 0.84 -9.37
C MET A 160 -0.18 0.90 -10.89
N ASN A 161 -1.15 1.51 -11.56
CA ASN A 161 -1.10 1.68 -13.01
C ASN A 161 0.02 2.62 -13.45
N GLU A 162 0.18 3.77 -12.80
CA GLU A 162 1.22 4.74 -13.18
C GLU A 162 2.63 4.22 -12.91
N VAL A 163 2.86 3.60 -11.75
CA VAL A 163 4.21 3.24 -11.31
C VAL A 163 4.58 1.83 -11.73
N ALA A 164 3.75 0.82 -11.44
CA ALA A 164 4.09 -0.57 -11.70
C ALA A 164 3.80 -0.97 -13.15
N ILE A 165 2.64 -0.60 -13.70
CA ILE A 165 2.23 -1.03 -15.05
C ILE A 165 2.90 -0.18 -16.14
N LYS A 166 2.84 1.16 -16.03
CA LYS A 166 3.45 2.09 -16.99
C LYS A 166 4.94 2.36 -16.72
N GLY A 167 5.46 1.91 -15.58
CA GLY A 167 6.87 2.02 -15.26
C GLY A 167 7.35 3.41 -14.81
N ARG A 168 6.46 4.37 -14.52
CA ARG A 168 6.89 5.71 -14.03
C ARG A 168 7.61 5.58 -12.68
N ASP A 169 8.44 6.58 -12.37
CA ASP A 169 9.00 6.76 -11.03
C ASP A 169 7.88 7.11 -10.04
N LEU A 170 7.98 6.61 -8.79
CA LEU A 170 7.14 7.09 -7.70
C LEU A 170 7.60 8.50 -7.32
N SER A 171 6.94 9.50 -7.91
CA SER A 171 7.25 10.92 -7.76
C SER A 171 6.31 11.62 -6.76
N GLU A 172 6.71 12.81 -6.32
CA GLU A 172 5.87 13.70 -5.50
C GLU A 172 4.50 13.91 -6.15
N GLU A 173 4.44 14.19 -7.46
CA GLU A 173 3.20 14.34 -8.22
C GLU A 173 2.28 13.11 -8.11
N VAL A 174 2.84 11.90 -8.29
CA VAL A 174 2.07 10.66 -8.18
C VAL A 174 1.52 10.48 -6.77
N ILE A 175 2.30 10.81 -5.74
CA ILE A 175 1.88 10.70 -4.33
C ILE A 175 0.74 11.69 -4.04
N LEU A 176 0.87 12.96 -4.46
CA LEU A 176 -0.15 13.99 -4.27
C LEU A 176 -1.47 13.60 -4.96
N GLU A 177 -1.40 13.13 -6.21
CA GLU A 177 -2.58 12.71 -6.96
C GLU A 177 -3.23 11.46 -6.36
N THR A 178 -2.42 10.48 -5.92
CA THR A 178 -2.93 9.29 -5.20
C THR A 178 -3.71 9.70 -3.95
N HIS A 179 -3.16 10.63 -3.16
CA HIS A 179 -3.82 11.12 -1.96
C HIS A 179 -5.09 11.94 -2.27
N ARG A 180 -5.07 12.75 -3.34
CA ARG A 180 -6.25 13.49 -3.81
C ARG A 180 -7.38 12.54 -4.17
N LEU A 181 -7.09 11.48 -4.93
CA LEU A 181 -8.07 10.44 -5.28
C LEU A 181 -8.59 9.74 -4.04
N LEU A 182 -7.70 9.30 -3.14
CA LEU A 182 -8.04 8.56 -1.92
C LEU A 182 -9.03 9.31 -1.00
N THR A 183 -8.94 10.63 -0.96
CA THR A 183 -9.70 11.49 -0.05
C THR A 183 -10.87 12.20 -0.73
N TYR A 184 -11.05 12.03 -2.03
CA TYR A 184 -12.02 12.80 -2.80
C TYR A 184 -13.46 12.65 -2.27
N LYS A 185 -14.07 13.78 -1.91
CA LYS A 185 -15.39 13.90 -1.26
C LYS A 185 -15.52 13.24 0.12
N ILE A 186 -14.40 12.97 0.78
CA ILE A 186 -14.37 12.49 2.16
C ILE A 186 -13.81 13.61 3.01
N ASP A 187 -14.66 14.25 3.82
CA ASP A 187 -14.20 15.34 4.68
C ASP A 187 -13.39 14.80 5.86
N SER A 188 -12.44 15.60 6.34
CA SER A 188 -11.60 15.23 7.47
C SER A 188 -12.45 14.99 8.73
N PRO A 189 -11.92 14.30 9.75
CA PRO A 189 -12.61 14.15 11.04
C PRO A 189 -13.04 15.49 11.68
N ASP A 190 -12.31 16.57 11.39
CA ASP A 190 -12.59 17.93 11.87
C ASP A 190 -13.54 18.72 10.94
N GLY A 191 -14.11 18.07 9.92
CA GLY A 191 -15.06 18.69 8.99
C GLY A 191 -14.42 19.57 7.91
N ILE A 192 -13.12 19.42 7.66
CA ILE A 192 -12.44 20.15 6.57
C ILE A 192 -12.79 19.45 5.24
N PRO A 193 -13.35 20.18 4.25
CA PRO A 193 -13.69 19.58 2.98
C PRO A 193 -12.50 18.96 2.26
N SER A 194 -12.68 17.77 1.69
CA SER A 194 -11.63 17.10 0.88
C SER A 194 -10.99 18.00 -0.19
N SER A 195 -11.75 18.92 -0.78
CA SER A 195 -11.26 19.87 -1.78
C SER A 195 -10.20 20.85 -1.25
N GLN A 196 -10.05 20.95 0.07
CA GLN A 196 -9.09 21.85 0.73
C GLN A 196 -7.83 21.12 1.22
N TYR A 197 -7.84 19.79 1.32
CA TYR A 197 -6.70 19.02 1.85
C TYR A 197 -6.28 17.82 0.98
N GLY A 198 -7.13 17.34 0.08
CA GLY A 198 -6.82 16.24 -0.82
C GLY A 198 -5.70 16.61 -1.78
N GLY A 199 -4.61 15.83 -1.74
CA GLY A 199 -3.38 16.11 -2.49
C GLY A 199 -2.64 17.39 -2.07
N ILE A 200 -2.92 17.93 -0.88
CA ILE A 200 -2.32 19.17 -0.38
C ILE A 200 -1.62 18.87 0.95
N TYR A 201 -0.35 19.28 1.08
CA TYR A 201 0.38 19.12 2.33
C TYR A 201 -0.27 19.90 3.47
N ARG A 202 -0.26 19.30 4.66
CA ARG A 202 -0.77 19.99 5.86
C ARG A 202 0.07 21.22 6.15
N ASN A 203 -0.60 22.26 6.66
CA ASN A 203 0.02 23.49 7.14
C ASN A 203 -0.04 23.62 8.67
N CYS A 204 -0.46 22.56 9.36
CA CYS A 204 -0.60 22.50 10.81
C CYS A 204 0.31 21.43 11.42
N PRO A 205 0.70 21.59 12.69
CA PRO A 205 1.38 20.54 13.44
C PRO A 205 0.42 19.39 13.72
N VAL A 206 0.94 18.17 13.70
CA VAL A 206 0.21 16.95 14.06
C VAL A 206 1.12 16.08 14.94
N GLN A 207 0.51 15.31 15.84
CA GLN A 207 1.21 14.49 16.82
C GLN A 207 0.51 13.16 17.02
N ARG A 208 1.26 12.15 17.47
CA ARG A 208 0.71 10.88 17.99
C ARG A 208 1.17 10.76 19.44
N GLY A 209 0.21 10.81 20.37
CA GLY A 209 0.55 10.96 21.80
C GLY A 209 1.25 12.29 22.04
N PHE A 210 2.43 12.25 22.67
CA PHE A 210 3.26 13.42 22.96
C PHE A 210 4.37 13.67 21.93
N LEU A 211 4.47 12.84 20.89
CA LEU A 211 5.51 12.91 19.88
C LEU A 211 4.96 13.57 18.62
N SER A 212 5.68 14.59 18.15
CA SER A 212 5.32 15.33 16.92
C SER A 212 5.82 14.60 15.69
N PHE A 213 5.04 14.64 14.62
CA PHE A 213 5.54 14.27 13.29
C PHE A 213 6.44 15.39 12.72
N THR A 214 7.02 15.17 11.54
CA THR A 214 7.83 16.16 10.82
C THR A 214 7.19 17.55 10.84
N HIS A 215 7.96 18.61 11.08
CA HIS A 215 7.42 19.96 11.10
C HIS A 215 6.79 20.32 9.73
N GLN A 216 5.59 20.92 9.74
CA GLN A 216 4.81 21.19 8.53
C GLN A 216 5.57 22.00 7.46
N ALA A 217 6.48 22.89 7.86
CA ALA A 217 7.28 23.68 6.94
C ALA A 217 8.32 22.84 6.17
N THR A 218 8.75 21.69 6.70
CA THR A 218 9.76 20.82 6.08
C THR A 218 9.15 19.63 5.36
N VAL A 219 7.85 19.34 5.57
CA VAL A 219 7.12 18.25 4.90
C VAL A 219 7.34 18.21 3.37
N PRO A 220 7.20 19.32 2.60
CA PRO A 220 7.41 19.25 1.16
C PRO A 220 8.83 18.83 0.79
N LYS A 221 9.84 19.30 1.53
CA LYS A 221 11.23 18.89 1.32
C LYS A 221 11.41 17.41 1.66
N ALA A 222 10.87 16.96 2.79
CA ALA A 222 10.98 15.57 3.23
C ALA A 222 10.38 14.58 2.23
N VAL A 223 9.23 14.91 1.61
CA VAL A 223 8.63 14.05 0.56
C VAL A 223 9.49 14.03 -0.71
N ARG A 224 10.05 15.17 -1.14
CA ARG A 224 10.99 15.21 -2.27
C ARG A 224 12.24 14.38 -2.00
N ASP A 225 12.85 14.56 -0.84
CA ASP A 225 14.01 13.79 -0.41
C ASP A 225 13.69 12.29 -0.39
N LEU A 226 12.52 11.90 0.14
CA LEU A 226 12.05 10.50 0.14
C LEU A 226 12.00 9.91 -1.29
N THR A 227 11.40 10.63 -2.25
CA THR A 227 11.31 10.15 -3.63
C THR A 227 12.67 10.10 -4.33
N ALA A 228 13.58 11.05 -4.02
CA ALA A 228 14.94 11.05 -4.52
C ALA A 228 15.76 9.88 -3.95
N SER A 229 15.66 9.62 -2.65
CA SER A 229 16.30 8.47 -2.00
C SER A 229 15.82 7.15 -2.60
N LEU A 230 14.51 6.99 -2.83
CA LEU A 230 13.97 5.77 -3.45
C LEU A 230 14.59 5.54 -4.81
N LYS A 231 14.67 6.58 -5.64
CA LYS A 231 15.28 6.50 -6.96
C LYS A 231 16.77 6.11 -6.89
N THR A 232 17.51 6.69 -5.94
CA THR A 232 18.92 6.35 -5.72
C THR A 232 19.09 4.90 -5.27
N ASP A 233 18.31 4.44 -4.30
CA ASP A 233 18.38 3.06 -3.80
C ASP A 233 18.07 2.05 -4.91
N ILE A 234 17.06 2.34 -5.76
CA ILE A 234 16.74 1.51 -6.93
C ILE A 234 17.91 1.48 -7.92
N ALA A 235 18.50 2.64 -8.25
CA ALA A 235 19.61 2.70 -9.19
C ALA A 235 20.84 1.94 -8.69
N VAL A 236 21.11 1.99 -7.38
CA VAL A 236 22.17 1.19 -6.75
C VAL A 236 21.86 -0.30 -6.85
N ALA A 237 20.64 -0.71 -6.48
CA ALA A 237 20.17 -2.10 -6.57
C ALA A 237 20.26 -2.66 -8.01
N GLU A 238 19.85 -1.88 -9.00
CA GLU A 238 19.95 -2.23 -10.43
C GLU A 238 21.41 -2.36 -10.89
N ALA A 239 22.30 -1.50 -10.41
CA ALA A 239 23.73 -1.54 -10.76
C ALA A 239 24.45 -2.77 -10.18
N ILE A 240 24.06 -3.22 -8.98
CA ILE A 240 24.59 -4.45 -8.37
C ILE A 240 23.85 -5.71 -8.86
N GLY A 241 22.68 -5.55 -9.48
CA GLY A 241 21.86 -6.64 -9.99
C GLY A 241 21.06 -7.39 -8.92
N GLU A 242 20.90 -6.82 -7.73
CA GLU A 242 20.22 -7.40 -6.57
C GLU A 242 19.27 -6.37 -5.95
N ILE A 243 17.99 -6.74 -5.83
CA ILE A 243 16.97 -5.90 -5.18
C ILE A 243 16.14 -6.75 -4.23
N ASP A 244 16.05 -6.30 -2.98
CA ASP A 244 15.07 -6.80 -2.01
C ASP A 244 13.81 -5.91 -2.05
N PRO A 245 12.76 -6.31 -2.80
CA PRO A 245 11.55 -5.51 -2.95
C PRO A 245 10.77 -5.36 -1.64
N VAL A 246 10.88 -6.32 -0.71
CA VAL A 246 10.15 -6.33 0.55
C VAL A 246 10.75 -5.31 1.50
N ALA A 247 12.07 -5.36 1.69
CA ALA A 247 12.80 -4.38 2.49
C ALA A 247 12.64 -2.97 1.92
N LEU A 248 12.74 -2.81 0.59
CA LEU A 248 12.55 -1.52 -0.07
C LEU A 248 11.14 -0.96 0.15
N ALA A 249 10.11 -1.78 -0.06
CA ALA A 249 8.72 -1.36 0.13
C ALA A 249 8.42 -0.98 1.59
N ALA A 250 8.90 -1.76 2.55
CA ALA A 250 8.77 -1.48 3.97
C ALA A 250 9.49 -0.18 4.36
N LYS A 251 10.74 0.01 3.92
CA LYS A 251 11.52 1.23 4.16
C LYS A 251 10.78 2.48 3.72
N TYR A 252 10.29 2.51 2.49
CA TYR A 252 9.67 3.71 1.92
C TYR A 252 8.21 3.92 2.37
N GLY A 253 7.45 2.85 2.62
CA GLY A 253 6.15 2.94 3.27
C GLY A 253 6.27 3.51 4.70
N HIS A 254 7.23 3.02 5.48
CA HIS A 254 7.54 3.48 6.83
C HIS A 254 8.01 4.95 6.86
N LYS A 255 9.01 5.31 6.04
CA LYS A 255 9.48 6.71 5.96
C LYS A 255 8.33 7.67 5.63
N PHE A 256 7.49 7.31 4.65
CA PHE A 256 6.37 8.16 4.23
C PHE A 256 5.36 8.41 5.37
N VAL A 257 4.96 7.36 6.10
CA VAL A 257 3.94 7.51 7.17
C VAL A 257 4.45 8.33 8.36
N ASN A 258 5.78 8.34 8.59
CA ASN A 258 6.42 9.12 9.65
C ASN A 258 6.72 10.57 9.25
N ILE A 259 6.81 10.89 7.95
CA ILE A 259 6.72 12.28 7.47
C ILE A 259 5.31 12.84 7.77
N HIS A 260 4.29 11.98 7.59
CA HIS A 260 2.88 12.31 7.80
C HIS A 260 2.44 13.58 7.04
N PRO A 261 2.57 13.60 5.70
CA PRO A 261 2.52 14.83 4.92
C PRO A 261 1.14 15.50 4.82
N PHE A 262 0.06 14.77 5.06
CA PHE A 262 -1.31 15.22 4.83
C PHE A 262 -2.10 15.36 6.14
N LEU A 263 -3.27 16.00 6.06
CA LEU A 263 -4.19 16.16 7.19
C LEU A 263 -4.82 14.81 7.63
N ASP A 264 -5.19 13.97 6.67
CA ASP A 264 -5.73 12.62 6.87
C ASP A 264 -5.27 11.71 5.72
N GLY A 265 -5.52 10.41 5.78
CA GLY A 265 -5.25 9.47 4.69
C GLY A 265 -3.80 8.98 4.60
N ASN A 266 -2.88 9.52 5.42
CA ASN A 266 -1.45 9.19 5.39
C ASN A 266 -1.15 7.69 5.46
N ARG A 267 -1.81 6.97 6.36
CA ARG A 267 -1.57 5.53 6.58
C ARG A 267 -2.06 4.67 5.41
N ARG A 268 -3.21 5.01 4.81
CA ARG A 268 -3.73 4.36 3.60
C ARG A 268 -2.81 4.64 2.40
N THR A 269 -2.37 5.88 2.21
CA THR A 269 -1.38 6.23 1.16
C THR A 269 -0.05 5.49 1.35
N SER A 270 0.45 5.36 2.59
CA SER A 270 1.65 4.57 2.92
C SER A 270 1.54 3.11 2.46
N ARG A 271 0.41 2.45 2.75
CA ARG A 271 0.17 1.07 2.32
C ARG A 271 0.04 0.93 0.80
N LEU A 272 -0.53 1.93 0.13
CA LEU A 272 -0.56 1.97 -1.34
C LEU A 272 0.85 2.12 -1.93
N ILE A 273 1.71 2.96 -1.34
CA ILE A 273 3.12 3.10 -1.73
C ILE A 273 3.86 1.76 -1.57
N LEU A 274 3.73 1.13 -0.40
CA LEU A 274 4.34 -0.17 -0.10
C LEU A 274 3.93 -1.21 -1.14
N ASN A 275 2.63 -1.40 -1.36
CA ASN A 275 2.14 -2.38 -2.32
C ASN A 275 2.52 -2.06 -3.77
N THR A 276 2.66 -0.79 -4.12
CA THR A 276 3.10 -0.40 -5.47
C THR A 276 4.57 -0.73 -5.70
N ILE A 277 5.44 -0.51 -4.71
CA ILE A 277 6.85 -0.88 -4.77
C ILE A 277 6.99 -2.41 -4.86
N LEU A 278 6.28 -3.15 -4.00
CA LEU A 278 6.23 -4.62 -4.07
C LEU A 278 5.78 -5.11 -5.44
N LEU A 279 4.74 -4.50 -6.02
CA LEU A 279 4.21 -4.94 -7.30
C LEU A 279 5.21 -4.68 -8.44
N LYS A 280 5.84 -3.51 -8.45
CA LYS A 280 6.79 -3.11 -9.51
C LYS A 280 8.06 -3.96 -9.48
N TYR A 281 8.63 -4.19 -8.29
CA TYR A 281 9.96 -4.80 -8.16
C TYR A 281 9.92 -6.25 -7.67
N GLY A 282 8.84 -6.66 -7.01
CA GLY A 282 8.65 -8.01 -6.45
C GLY A 282 7.62 -8.86 -7.17
N GLY A 283 6.87 -8.30 -8.14
CA GLY A 283 5.84 -9.03 -8.88
C GLY A 283 4.67 -9.54 -8.01
N CYS A 284 4.52 -9.01 -6.80
CA CYS A 284 3.52 -9.40 -5.81
C CYS A 284 2.99 -8.18 -5.06
N PHE A 285 1.91 -8.36 -4.32
CA PHE A 285 1.37 -7.34 -3.40
C PHE A 285 0.72 -8.05 -2.22
N VAL A 286 0.54 -7.36 -1.10
CA VAL A 286 0.02 -7.96 0.13
C VAL A 286 -1.34 -7.38 0.50
N TRP A 287 -2.20 -8.23 1.08
CA TRP A 287 -3.43 -7.84 1.76
C TRP A 287 -3.35 -8.33 3.21
N PHE A 288 -3.48 -7.40 4.15
CA PHE A 288 -3.46 -7.67 5.59
C PHE A 288 -4.49 -6.79 6.30
N GLY A 289 -4.82 -7.15 7.55
CA GLY A 289 -5.77 -6.41 8.38
C GLY A 289 -7.22 -6.90 8.27
N LYS A 290 -7.41 -8.15 7.83
CA LYS A 290 -8.74 -8.78 7.73
C LYS A 290 -9.23 -9.23 9.11
N ASP A 291 -8.37 -9.88 9.88
CA ASP A 291 -8.61 -10.23 11.29
C ASP A 291 -8.08 -9.15 12.25
N ALA A 292 -8.48 -9.22 13.52
CA ALA A 292 -8.17 -8.19 14.50
C ALA A 292 -6.70 -8.26 14.94
N GLU A 293 -6.18 -9.47 15.05
CA GLU A 293 -4.82 -9.78 15.44
C GLU A 293 -3.81 -9.17 14.47
N GLU A 294 -4.01 -9.33 13.15
CA GLU A 294 -3.18 -8.69 12.12
C GLU A 294 -3.24 -7.16 12.17
N ARG A 295 -4.42 -6.58 12.46
CA ARG A 295 -4.56 -5.12 12.60
C ARG A 295 -3.78 -4.62 13.80
N ASP A 296 -3.88 -5.30 14.93
CA ASP A 296 -3.18 -4.94 16.16
C ASP A 296 -1.66 -5.10 15.98
N GLU A 297 -1.20 -6.19 15.35
CA GLU A 297 0.21 -6.42 15.00
C GLU A 297 0.76 -5.27 14.15
N TYR A 298 0.10 -4.92 13.04
CA TYR A 298 0.51 -3.80 12.18
C TYR A 298 0.50 -2.45 12.91
N MET A 299 -0.51 -2.19 13.73
CA MET A 299 -0.63 -0.94 14.47
C MET A 299 0.45 -0.78 15.53
N ASN A 300 0.82 -1.87 16.20
CA ASN A 300 1.94 -1.91 17.15
C ASN A 300 3.28 -1.66 16.44
N ILE A 301 3.51 -2.30 15.30
CA ILE A 301 4.70 -2.07 14.47
C ILE A 301 4.78 -0.59 14.05
N SER A 302 3.68 -0.02 13.55
CA SER A 302 3.63 1.40 13.16
C SER A 302 3.89 2.34 14.34
N ALA A 303 3.34 2.04 15.51
CA ALA A 303 3.51 2.86 16.70
C ALA A 303 4.94 2.81 17.25
N ALA A 304 5.52 1.61 17.35
CA ALA A 304 6.90 1.43 17.78
C ALA A 304 7.89 2.09 16.81
N GLY A 305 7.68 1.89 15.51
CA GLY A 305 8.50 2.51 14.47
C GLY A 305 8.44 4.04 14.50
N PHE A 306 7.25 4.62 14.68
CA PHE A 306 7.11 6.08 14.84
C PHE A 306 7.80 6.60 16.11
N ALA A 307 7.63 5.90 17.23
CA ALA A 307 8.23 6.32 18.49
C ALA A 307 9.76 6.34 18.40
N ALA A 308 10.35 5.35 17.75
CA ALA A 308 11.79 5.27 17.54
C ALA A 308 12.30 6.39 16.62
N GLU A 309 11.63 6.65 15.49
CA GLU A 309 11.96 7.76 14.57
C GLU A 309 11.87 9.14 15.25
N ALA A 310 10.90 9.33 16.15
CA ALA A 310 10.72 10.59 16.86
C ALA A 310 11.71 10.78 18.03
N MET A 311 12.34 9.71 18.50
CA MET A 311 13.37 9.74 19.55
C MET A 311 14.76 10.01 18.97
N ASP A 312 15.01 9.63 17.73
CA ASP A 312 16.25 9.93 17.03
C ASP A 312 16.35 11.44 16.79
N THR A 313 17.27 12.10 17.49
CA THR A 313 17.49 13.53 17.27
C THR A 313 18.20 13.74 15.94
N GLN A 314 17.75 14.74 15.18
CA GLN A 314 18.30 15.03 13.85
C GLN A 314 19.80 15.35 13.91
N GLU A 315 20.26 15.99 15.00
CA GLU A 315 21.68 16.31 15.23
C GLU A 315 22.54 15.06 15.47
N GLU A 316 22.08 14.07 16.25
CA GLU A 316 22.84 12.84 16.50
C GLU A 316 22.87 11.91 15.29
N MET A 317 21.83 11.96 14.43
CA MET A 317 21.74 11.12 13.24
C MET A 317 22.49 11.68 12.03
N ASP A 318 22.58 13.01 11.89
CA ASP A 318 23.25 13.65 10.75
C ASP A 318 24.76 13.36 10.70
N ASP A 319 25.38 13.10 11.85
CA ASP A 319 26.81 12.75 11.96
C ASP A 319 27.12 11.26 11.73
N LEU A 320 26.11 10.39 11.71
CA LEU A 320 26.28 8.95 11.49
C LEU A 320 26.23 8.59 10.00
N PRO A 321 27.20 7.82 9.48
CA PRO A 321 27.05 7.20 8.15
C PRO A 321 25.77 6.37 8.07
N ASP A 322 25.13 6.35 6.89
CA ASP A 322 23.82 5.71 6.69
C ASP A 322 23.79 4.22 7.09
N GLU A 323 24.91 3.52 7.02
CA GLU A 323 25.03 2.11 7.43
C GLU A 323 24.87 1.90 8.95
N PHE A 324 25.18 2.91 9.77
CA PHE A 324 25.09 2.85 11.23
C PHE A 324 23.79 3.47 11.77
N ARG A 325 22.97 4.08 10.92
CA ARG A 325 21.69 4.64 11.34
C ARG A 325 20.72 3.52 11.70
N PRO A 326 19.97 3.64 12.82
CA PRO A 326 18.93 2.69 13.16
C PRO A 326 17.91 2.54 12.02
N LYS A 327 17.52 1.30 11.72
CA LYS A 327 16.57 0.97 10.66
C LYS A 327 15.24 0.56 11.28
N HIS A 328 14.40 1.54 11.59
CA HIS A 328 13.12 1.33 12.29
C HIS A 328 12.03 0.64 11.45
N HIS A 329 12.29 0.40 10.17
CA HIS A 329 11.37 -0.27 9.25
C HIS A 329 11.50 -1.81 9.25
N LYS A 330 12.51 -2.39 9.92
CA LYS A 330 12.77 -3.85 9.92
C LYS A 330 11.56 -4.68 10.32
N LYS A 331 10.85 -4.29 11.37
CA LYS A 331 9.62 -4.98 11.83
C LYS A 331 8.54 -5.00 10.76
N LEU A 332 8.39 -3.88 10.04
CA LEU A 332 7.45 -3.78 8.92
C LEU A 332 7.90 -4.66 7.74
N ALA A 333 9.21 -4.77 7.49
CA ALA A 333 9.74 -5.68 6.47
C ALA A 333 9.43 -7.15 6.82
N THR A 334 9.71 -7.58 8.05
CA THR A 334 9.38 -8.94 8.54
C THR A 334 7.88 -9.22 8.44
N PHE A 335 7.03 -8.29 8.90
CA PHE A 335 5.57 -8.42 8.77
C PHE A 335 5.13 -8.49 7.30
N THR A 336 5.70 -7.67 6.42
CA THR A 336 5.37 -7.67 4.99
C THR A 336 5.76 -8.99 4.34
N LEU A 337 6.95 -9.51 4.66
CA LEU A 337 7.45 -10.80 4.17
C LEU A 337 6.52 -11.96 4.55
N LYS A 338 6.07 -12.01 5.81
CA LYS A 338 5.05 -12.98 6.29
C LYS A 338 3.81 -13.01 5.39
N HIS A 339 3.37 -11.85 4.90
CA HIS A 339 2.24 -11.73 4.00
C HIS A 339 2.57 -12.00 2.53
N VAL A 340 3.81 -11.81 2.10
CA VAL A 340 4.27 -12.26 0.78
C VAL A 340 4.18 -13.79 0.68
N TYR A 341 4.48 -14.55 1.73
CA TYR A 341 4.28 -16.01 1.69
C TYR A 341 2.81 -16.41 1.51
N LYS A 342 1.89 -15.71 2.19
CA LYS A 342 0.44 -15.89 1.97
C LYS A 342 0.02 -15.56 0.53
N TYR A 343 0.76 -14.70 -0.16
CA TYR A 343 0.55 -14.41 -1.57
C TYR A 343 0.96 -15.59 -2.46
N LEU A 344 2.11 -16.20 -2.19
CA LEU A 344 2.62 -17.32 -2.96
C LEU A 344 1.72 -18.55 -2.88
N SER A 345 1.08 -18.78 -1.74
CA SER A 345 0.18 -19.93 -1.57
C SER A 345 -1.13 -19.83 -2.36
N LEU A 346 -1.45 -18.70 -3.01
CA LEU A 346 -2.66 -18.56 -3.84
C LEU A 346 -2.68 -19.42 -5.10
N PHE A 347 -1.50 -19.85 -5.56
CA PHE A 347 -1.33 -20.49 -6.86
C PHE A 347 -0.79 -21.92 -6.76
N ASN A 348 -0.76 -22.47 -5.53
CA ASN A 348 -0.41 -23.86 -5.24
C ASN A 348 -1.64 -24.78 -5.24
#